data_AF-A0A9W5WVX2-F1
#
_entry.id   AF-A0A9W5WVX2-F1
#
_cell.length_a   1.000
_cell.length_b   1.000
_cell.length_c   1.000
_cell.angle_alpha   90.00
_cell.angle_beta   90.00
_cell.angle_gamma   90.00
#
_symmetry.space_group_name_H-M   'P 1'
#
loop_
_entity.id
_entity.type
_entity.pdbx_description
1 polymer ?
#
loop_
_entity_poly.entity_id
_entity_poly.type
_entity_poly.pdbx_seq_one_letter_code
_entity_poly.pdbx_strand_id
1 'polypeptide(L)'
;MGDYEVHPRGDGRLNGIKYDSDEDGYTQGTAMESEADEMTQEVPESQMDDRESQMDEGDDIQMGQYSKVRTDMDVLVAKLLSRWWYVLPEWPPANYNYREQLEKKMLKCYPVTEFEDHENVDSNGYKKCYQLSAFPGVFRDFKGVAHDLRPIEGKPCYNNMIQKSREELIQLIKTAINKQISLLSNSPYDESALIERLKEVGDSPYSANSIQELAELK
;
A
#
# COMPACT_ATOMS: atom_id res chain seq x y z
N MET A 1 -1.47 40.39 -10.75
CA MET A 1 -0.85 40.39 -12.09
C MET A 1 0.50 39.71 -11.92
N GLY A 2 0.64 38.53 -12.52
CA GLY A 2 1.71 37.58 -12.25
C GLY A 2 1.23 36.21 -12.70
N ASP A 3 1.39 35.97 -13.99
CA ASP A 3 0.84 34.84 -14.74
C ASP A 3 1.62 33.56 -14.44
N TYR A 4 0.92 32.47 -14.12
CA TYR A 4 1.50 31.14 -14.01
C TYR A 4 1.28 30.40 -15.34
N GLU A 5 2.35 30.25 -16.13
CA GLU A 5 2.38 29.37 -17.29
C GLU A 5 2.42 27.89 -16.85
N VAL A 6 1.49 27.12 -17.40
CA VAL A 6 1.38 25.67 -17.23
C VAL A 6 2.06 25.02 -18.43
N HIS A 7 3.07 24.17 -18.21
CA HIS A 7 3.62 23.30 -19.24
C HIS A 7 3.31 21.81 -18.99
N PRO A 8 2.97 21.04 -20.05
CA PRO A 8 2.47 19.68 -19.95
C PRO A 8 3.57 18.62 -19.79
N ARG A 9 3.20 17.49 -19.17
CA ARG A 9 4.02 16.28 -19.01
C ARG A 9 4.23 15.58 -20.36
N GLY A 10 5.48 15.30 -20.71
CA GLY A 10 5.87 14.48 -21.86
C GLY A 10 6.19 13.04 -21.43
N ASP A 11 5.64 12.09 -22.18
CA ASP A 11 5.91 10.65 -22.12
C ASP A 11 7.26 10.26 -22.74
N GLY A 12 7.81 9.14 -22.25
CA GLY A 12 8.56 8.19 -23.07
C GLY A 12 10.02 7.94 -22.71
N ARG A 13 10.32 6.77 -22.11
CA ARG A 13 11.01 5.62 -22.77
C ARG A 13 11.70 4.69 -21.77
N LEU A 14 11.53 3.40 -22.05
CA LEU A 14 12.07 2.21 -21.39
C LEU A 14 13.60 2.11 -21.58
N ASN A 15 14.35 1.80 -20.51
CA ASN A 15 15.73 1.35 -20.60
C ASN A 15 15.78 -0.18 -20.59
N GLY A 16 16.26 -0.75 -21.71
CA GLY A 16 16.57 -2.16 -21.86
C GLY A 16 17.90 -2.53 -21.20
N ILE A 17 17.90 -3.65 -20.49
CA ILE A 17 19.09 -4.31 -19.97
C ILE A 17 19.63 -5.24 -21.06
N LYS A 18 20.86 -4.99 -21.52
CA LYS A 18 21.61 -5.88 -22.41
C LYS A 18 22.30 -6.96 -21.58
N TYR A 19 22.13 -8.21 -22.00
CA TYR A 19 23.04 -9.32 -21.69
C TYR A 19 24.15 -9.31 -22.73
N ASP A 20 25.40 -9.30 -22.30
CA ASP A 20 26.55 -9.69 -23.11
C ASP A 20 27.27 -10.84 -22.39
N SER A 21 27.39 -11.93 -23.13
CA SER A 21 28.09 -13.17 -22.79
C SER A 21 29.50 -13.18 -23.39
N ASP A 22 30.33 -14.07 -22.84
CA ASP A 22 31.53 -14.69 -23.41
C ASP A 22 32.89 -13.95 -23.26
N GLU A 23 33.80 -14.47 -22.43
CA GLU A 23 34.86 -15.42 -22.84
C GLU A 23 35.90 -15.70 -21.72
N ASP A 24 36.11 -17.00 -21.48
CA ASP A 24 37.31 -17.80 -21.16
C ASP A 24 38.57 -17.21 -20.49
N GLY A 25 39.04 -17.96 -19.47
CA GLY A 25 40.41 -17.89 -18.94
C GLY A 25 40.72 -18.95 -17.88
N TYR A 26 41.26 -20.10 -18.31
CA TYR A 26 41.82 -21.18 -17.48
C TYR A 26 43.04 -20.75 -16.64
N THR A 27 43.18 -21.27 -15.41
CA THR A 27 44.46 -21.83 -14.87
C THR A 27 44.23 -22.58 -13.54
N GLN A 28 45.09 -23.57 -13.31
CA GLN A 28 44.98 -24.72 -12.40
C GLN A 28 45.58 -24.50 -11.00
N GLY A 29 45.11 -25.32 -10.04
CA GLY A 29 45.87 -25.83 -8.87
C GLY A 29 46.13 -24.82 -7.74
N THR A 30 46.04 -25.14 -6.46
CA THR A 30 46.58 -26.33 -5.79
C THR A 30 45.94 -26.43 -4.40
N ALA A 31 45.65 -27.66 -3.96
CA ALA A 31 45.28 -27.98 -2.59
C ALA A 31 46.48 -27.79 -1.63
N MET A 32 46.23 -27.28 -0.43
CA MET A 32 47.02 -27.64 0.75
C MET A 32 46.13 -27.54 2.00
N GLU A 33 45.98 -28.68 2.65
CA GLU A 33 45.44 -28.88 3.99
C GLU A 33 46.50 -28.45 5.05
N SER A 34 46.04 -27.91 6.17
CA SER A 34 46.62 -28.00 7.54
C SER A 34 45.70 -27.20 8.47
N GLU A 35 44.87 -27.86 9.25
CA GLU A 35 45.10 -28.32 10.64
C GLU A 35 45.02 -27.20 11.69
N ALA A 36 43.96 -27.32 12.50
CA ALA A 36 43.78 -26.99 13.91
C ALA A 36 44.51 -25.78 14.52
N ASP A 37 43.73 -24.81 15.03
CA ASP A 37 43.92 -24.41 16.43
C ASP A 37 42.59 -23.99 17.08
N GLU A 38 42.42 -24.48 18.31
CA GLU A 38 41.25 -24.42 19.15
C GLU A 38 41.42 -23.22 20.09
N MET A 39 40.52 -22.23 20.05
CA MET A 39 40.42 -21.25 21.14
C MET A 39 38.98 -20.82 21.36
N THR A 40 38.34 -21.55 22.26
CA THR A 40 37.11 -21.21 22.98
C THR A 40 37.22 -19.85 23.64
N GLN A 41 36.30 -18.94 23.33
CA GLN A 41 35.99 -17.79 24.17
C GLN A 41 34.53 -17.86 24.61
N GLU A 42 34.37 -18.12 25.91
CA GLU A 42 33.12 -18.13 26.66
C GLU A 42 32.50 -16.73 26.67
N VAL A 43 31.21 -16.65 26.32
CA VAL A 43 30.39 -15.43 26.45
C VAL A 43 29.67 -15.52 27.81
N PRO A 44 29.84 -14.55 28.73
CA PRO A 44 29.17 -14.61 30.01
C PRO A 44 27.69 -14.25 29.88
N GLU A 45 26.82 -15.17 30.31
CA GLU A 45 25.42 -14.94 30.64
C GLU A 45 25.33 -14.03 31.88
N SER A 46 24.94 -12.76 31.70
CA SER A 46 24.14 -12.04 32.69
C SER A 46 23.68 -10.69 32.15
N GLN A 47 22.35 -10.49 32.20
CA GLN A 47 21.56 -9.26 32.19
C GLN A 47 20.39 -9.36 31.21
N MET A 48 19.50 -10.32 31.49
CA MET A 48 18.07 -10.14 31.29
C MET A 48 17.59 -9.30 32.46
N ASP A 49 17.17 -8.06 32.20
CA ASP A 49 16.20 -7.36 33.05
C ASP A 49 15.45 -6.32 32.21
N ASP A 50 14.14 -6.55 32.11
CA ASP A 50 13.06 -5.58 32.04
C ASP A 50 13.14 -4.46 30.98
N ARG A 51 12.78 -4.83 29.75
CA ARG A 51 12.04 -3.92 28.87
C ARG A 51 10.62 -4.45 28.70
N GLU A 52 9.78 -4.19 29.68
CA GLU A 52 8.33 -4.19 29.50
C GLU A 52 7.99 -3.31 28.30
N SER A 53 7.62 -3.95 27.20
CA SER A 53 7.03 -3.33 26.05
C SER A 53 5.68 -2.75 26.47
N GLN A 54 5.65 -1.45 26.79
CA GLN A 54 4.43 -0.66 26.72
C GLN A 54 3.98 -0.66 25.26
N MET A 55 3.12 -1.62 24.93
CA MET A 55 2.29 -1.60 23.74
C MET A 55 1.35 -0.40 23.90
N ASP A 56 1.73 0.70 23.26
CA ASP A 56 0.85 1.82 22.94
C ASP A 56 -0.41 1.22 22.28
N GLU A 57 -1.59 1.48 22.86
CA GLU A 57 -2.92 1.09 22.33
C GLU A 57 -3.22 1.85 21.02
N GLY A 58 -2.37 1.66 20.02
CA GLY A 58 -2.53 2.19 18.68
C GLY A 58 -3.33 1.21 17.87
N ASP A 59 -4.59 1.57 17.55
CA ASP A 59 -5.47 0.98 16.52
C ASP A 59 -4.91 -0.33 15.96
N ASP A 60 -5.13 -1.42 16.71
CA ASP A 60 -4.87 -2.76 16.22
C ASP A 60 -5.47 -2.82 14.81
N ILE A 61 -4.67 -3.24 13.84
CA ILE A 61 -5.16 -3.55 12.51
C ILE A 61 -6.15 -4.70 12.73
N GLN A 62 -7.41 -4.34 12.93
CA GLN A 62 -8.48 -5.26 13.23
C GLN A 62 -8.66 -6.07 11.95
N MET A 63 -7.95 -7.19 11.88
CA MET A 63 -8.09 -8.15 10.80
C MET A 63 -9.53 -8.64 10.92
N GLY A 64 -10.39 -8.13 10.04
CA GLY A 64 -11.82 -8.40 10.10
C GLY A 64 -12.05 -9.90 10.26
N GLN A 65 -12.94 -10.29 11.17
CA GLN A 65 -13.28 -11.70 11.36
C GLN A 65 -13.87 -12.23 10.05
N TYR A 66 -13.05 -12.87 9.23
CA TYR A 66 -13.52 -13.46 7.98
C TYR A 66 -14.37 -14.68 8.34
N SER A 67 -15.67 -14.53 8.24
CA SER A 67 -16.57 -15.67 8.14
C SER A 67 -16.07 -16.59 7.02
N LYS A 68 -15.89 -17.89 7.31
CA LYS A 68 -15.58 -18.89 6.27
C LYS A 68 -16.70 -19.01 5.23
N VAL A 69 -17.90 -18.51 5.54
CA VAL A 69 -19.06 -18.48 4.65
C VAL A 69 -19.28 -17.04 4.19
N ARG A 70 -18.96 -16.74 2.93
CA ARG A 70 -19.25 -15.43 2.33
C ARG A 70 -20.73 -15.34 1.98
N THR A 71 -21.37 -14.27 2.42
CA THR A 71 -22.74 -13.89 2.01
C THR A 71 -22.72 -13.23 0.62
N ASP A 72 -23.88 -13.12 -0.01
CA ASP A 72 -24.04 -12.37 -1.27
C ASP A 72 -23.59 -10.90 -1.13
N MET A 73 -23.81 -10.30 0.04
CA MET A 73 -23.36 -8.94 0.32
C MET A 73 -21.83 -8.86 0.39
N ASP A 74 -21.16 -9.86 0.97
CA ASP A 74 -19.69 -9.92 1.00
C ASP A 74 -19.10 -10.02 -0.41
N VAL A 75 -19.76 -10.79 -1.28
CA VAL A 75 -19.39 -10.90 -2.70
C VAL A 75 -19.52 -9.56 -3.40
N LEU A 76 -20.61 -8.82 -3.18
CA LEU A 76 -20.80 -7.48 -3.75
C LEU A 76 -19.76 -6.48 -3.23
N VAL A 77 -19.51 -6.46 -1.92
CA VAL A 77 -18.49 -5.58 -1.32
C VAL A 77 -17.10 -5.89 -1.87
N ALA A 78 -16.72 -7.17 -1.97
CA ALA A 78 -15.45 -7.57 -2.54
C ALA A 78 -15.33 -7.15 -4.02
N LYS A 79 -16.39 -7.36 -4.80
CA LYS A 79 -16.48 -6.91 -6.19
C LYS A 79 -16.30 -5.39 -6.31
N LEU A 80 -16.94 -4.60 -5.46
CA LEU A 80 -16.76 -3.14 -5.47
C LEU A 80 -15.34 -2.72 -5.07
N LEU A 81 -14.81 -3.29 -3.98
CA LEU A 81 -13.48 -2.97 -3.47
C LEU A 81 -12.36 -3.37 -4.42
N SER A 82 -12.53 -4.36 -5.29
CA SER A 82 -11.52 -4.69 -6.31
C SER A 82 -11.41 -3.65 -7.44
N ARG A 83 -12.27 -2.63 -7.44
CA ARG A 83 -12.39 -1.65 -8.52
C ARG A 83 -12.82 -0.27 -8.01
N TRP A 84 -12.60 -0.01 -6.73
CA TRP A 84 -13.12 1.17 -6.05
C TRP A 84 -12.63 2.48 -6.69
N TRP A 85 -11.39 2.49 -7.18
CA TRP A 85 -10.75 3.65 -7.81
C TRP A 85 -11.43 4.12 -9.11
N TYR A 86 -12.32 3.31 -9.69
CA TYR A 86 -13.10 3.73 -10.85
C TYR A 86 -14.37 4.50 -10.46
N VAL A 87 -14.90 4.35 -9.24
CA VAL A 87 -16.25 4.86 -8.92
C VAL A 87 -16.34 5.67 -7.64
N LEU A 88 -15.48 5.42 -6.65
CA LEU A 88 -15.48 6.19 -5.41
C LEU A 88 -14.60 7.44 -5.57
N PRO A 89 -14.86 8.50 -4.77
CA PRO A 89 -13.96 9.64 -4.68
C PRO A 89 -12.53 9.21 -4.32
N GLU A 90 -11.56 10.05 -4.67
CA GLU A 90 -10.17 9.86 -4.27
C GLU A 90 -10.08 9.81 -2.73
N TRP A 91 -9.34 8.82 -2.22
CA TRP A 91 -9.12 8.63 -0.80
C TRP A 91 -7.64 8.32 -0.53
N PRO A 92 -7.00 8.99 0.43
CA PRO A 92 -7.54 10.08 1.26
C PRO A 92 -7.82 11.35 0.43
N PRO A 93 -8.70 12.26 0.89
CA PRO A 93 -8.91 13.53 0.20
C PRO A 93 -7.60 14.33 0.09
N ALA A 94 -7.30 14.87 -1.09
CA ALA A 94 -6.05 15.58 -1.37
C ALA A 94 -5.79 16.78 -0.44
N ASN A 95 -6.85 17.38 0.09
CA ASN A 95 -6.82 18.53 0.99
C ASN A 95 -7.16 18.18 2.46
N TYR A 96 -7.08 16.90 2.84
CA TYR A 96 -7.32 16.51 4.23
C TYR A 96 -6.25 17.10 5.16
N ASN A 97 -6.68 17.77 6.24
CA ASN A 97 -5.80 18.41 7.20
C ASN A 97 -5.46 17.45 8.35
N TYR A 98 -4.20 16.98 8.39
CA TYR A 98 -3.71 16.02 9.40
C TYR A 98 -3.33 16.66 10.75
N ARG A 99 -3.45 17.98 10.89
CA ARG A 99 -2.95 18.71 12.07
C ARG A 99 -3.54 18.19 13.38
N GLU A 100 -4.86 18.03 13.45
CA GLU A 100 -5.54 17.57 14.66
C GLU A 100 -5.13 16.13 15.03
N GLN A 101 -4.90 15.27 14.04
CA GLN A 101 -4.49 13.88 14.27
C GLN A 101 -3.04 13.81 14.74
N LEU A 102 -2.17 14.65 14.19
CA LEU A 102 -0.78 14.81 14.64
C LEU A 102 -0.72 15.32 16.08
N GLU A 103 -1.49 16.36 16.40
CA GLU A 103 -1.60 16.90 17.77
C GLU A 103 -2.10 15.84 18.75
N LYS A 104 -3.16 15.10 18.41
CA LYS A 104 -3.70 14.01 19.24
C LYS A 104 -2.69 12.90 19.50
N LYS A 105 -1.78 12.63 18.55
CA LYS A 105 -0.73 11.60 18.67
C LYS A 105 0.59 12.14 19.21
N MET A 106 0.66 13.41 19.61
CA MET A 106 1.90 14.10 20.04
C MET A 106 3.02 13.92 19.01
N LEU A 107 2.71 14.17 17.73
CA LEU A 107 3.63 14.04 16.61
C LEU A 107 3.91 15.40 15.99
N LYS A 108 5.17 15.65 15.64
CA LYS A 108 5.59 16.85 14.93
C LYS A 108 6.28 16.45 13.64
N CYS A 109 5.67 16.83 12.51
CA CYS A 109 6.12 16.45 11.19
C CYS A 109 7.22 17.40 10.68
N TYR A 110 8.30 16.82 10.15
CA TYR A 110 9.39 17.53 9.51
C TYR A 110 9.58 17.00 8.07
N PRO A 111 10.13 17.81 7.16
CA PRO A 111 10.66 17.31 5.89
C PRO A 111 11.69 16.21 6.14
N VAL A 112 11.73 15.19 5.27
CA VAL A 112 12.69 14.08 5.40
C VAL A 112 14.14 14.59 5.44
N THR A 113 14.45 15.66 4.72
CA THR A 113 15.77 16.28 4.66
C THR A 113 16.21 16.92 5.97
N GLU A 114 15.28 17.36 6.80
CA GLU A 114 15.53 18.02 8.09
C GLU A 114 15.33 17.07 9.27
N PHE A 115 14.83 15.86 9.00
CA PHE A 115 14.39 14.92 10.05
C PHE A 115 15.51 14.57 11.04
N GLU A 116 16.74 14.40 10.56
CA GLU A 116 17.90 14.07 11.41
C GLU A 116 18.39 15.26 12.24
N ASP A 117 18.10 16.49 11.82
CA ASP A 117 18.54 17.71 12.50
C ASP A 117 17.71 18.02 13.76
N HIS A 118 16.55 17.37 13.90
CA HIS A 118 15.64 17.58 15.02
C HIS A 118 15.77 16.51 16.10
N GLU A 119 15.52 16.91 17.35
CA GLU A 119 15.47 16.02 18.50
C GLU A 119 14.36 14.96 18.33
N ASN A 120 14.61 13.75 18.82
CA ASN A 120 13.65 12.65 18.73
C ASN A 120 12.32 12.98 19.43
N VAL A 121 12.40 13.68 20.56
CA VAL A 121 11.27 14.16 21.35
C VAL A 121 11.59 15.60 21.76
N ASP A 122 10.69 16.53 21.49
CA ASP A 122 10.90 17.93 21.85
C ASP A 122 10.55 18.22 23.32
N SER A 123 10.80 19.45 23.77
CA SER A 123 10.54 19.89 25.15
C SER A 123 9.05 19.83 25.57
N ASN A 124 8.13 19.74 24.61
CA ASN A 124 6.70 19.59 24.85
C ASN A 124 6.24 18.12 24.77
N GLY A 125 7.16 17.17 24.58
CA GLY A 125 6.88 15.75 24.47
C GLY A 125 6.44 15.29 23.08
N TYR A 126 6.54 16.13 22.05
CA TYR A 126 6.20 15.72 20.68
C TYR A 126 7.31 14.89 20.06
N LYS A 127 6.96 13.73 19.52
CA LYS A 127 7.89 12.88 18.77
C LYS A 127 8.05 13.43 17.35
N LYS A 128 9.29 13.53 16.86
CA LYS A 128 9.51 13.87 15.44
C LYS A 128 9.00 12.74 14.54
N CYS A 129 8.37 13.13 13.43
CA CYS A 129 7.96 12.22 12.37
C CYS A 129 8.16 12.88 10.99
N TYR A 130 8.05 12.07 9.93
CA TYR A 130 7.96 12.56 8.56
C TYR A 130 6.87 11.80 7.81
N GLN A 131 6.31 12.41 6.76
CA GLN A 131 5.30 11.77 5.92
C GLN A 131 5.95 10.87 4.85
N LEU A 132 5.38 9.69 4.61
CA LEU A 132 5.80 8.81 3.52
C LEU A 132 5.28 9.36 2.18
N SER A 133 6.19 9.68 1.25
CA SER A 133 5.84 10.30 -0.04
C SER A 133 4.88 9.44 -0.88
N ALA A 134 5.06 8.12 -0.89
CA ALA A 134 4.19 7.18 -1.61
C ALA A 134 2.83 6.94 -0.93
N PHE A 135 2.69 7.34 0.34
CA PHE A 135 1.47 7.10 1.13
C PHE A 135 1.08 8.38 1.89
N PRO A 136 0.47 9.38 1.21
CA PRO A 136 -0.02 10.58 1.85
C PRO A 136 -0.93 10.25 3.04
N GLY A 137 -0.72 10.94 4.16
CA GLY A 137 -1.40 10.69 5.43
C GLY A 137 -0.82 9.57 6.30
N VAL A 138 0.22 8.86 5.83
CA VAL A 138 0.99 7.91 6.66
C VAL A 138 2.30 8.55 7.09
N PHE A 139 2.56 8.57 8.39
CA PHE A 139 3.72 9.21 9.00
C PHE A 139 4.59 8.18 9.68
N ARG A 140 5.91 8.31 9.59
CA ARG A 140 6.85 7.45 10.32
C ARG A 140 7.58 8.26 11.39
N ASP A 141 7.57 7.79 12.62
CA ASP A 141 8.32 8.44 13.71
C ASP A 141 9.78 7.96 13.78
N PHE A 142 10.57 8.57 14.67
CA PHE A 142 11.99 8.24 14.85
C PHE A 142 12.25 6.80 15.33
N LYS A 143 11.25 6.12 15.88
CA LYS A 143 11.36 4.70 16.25
C LYS A 143 11.01 3.77 15.09
N GLY A 144 10.66 4.33 13.94
CA GLY A 144 10.22 3.57 12.77
C GLY A 144 8.74 3.16 12.82
N VAL A 145 7.96 3.63 13.80
CA VAL A 145 6.54 3.30 13.91
C VAL A 145 5.75 4.10 12.87
N ALA A 146 4.91 3.41 12.10
CA ALA A 146 4.02 4.02 11.13
C ALA A 146 2.69 4.40 11.78
N HIS A 147 2.29 5.65 11.59
CA HIS A 147 1.03 6.24 12.05
C HIS A 147 0.18 6.54 10.81
N ASP A 148 -0.86 5.73 10.58
CA ASP A 148 -1.84 5.99 9.53
C ASP A 148 -2.89 6.98 10.04
N LEU A 149 -2.80 8.23 9.60
CA LEU A 149 -3.69 9.31 10.04
C LEU A 149 -4.76 9.65 8.99
N ARG A 150 -4.92 8.79 7.97
CA ARG A 150 -5.94 8.99 6.93
C ARG A 150 -7.36 8.87 7.51
N PRO A 151 -8.33 9.64 7.01
CA PRO A 151 -9.69 9.64 7.55
C PRO A 151 -10.36 8.29 7.40
N ILE A 152 -11.05 7.85 8.45
CA ILE A 152 -11.89 6.64 8.40
C ILE A 152 -13.10 6.85 7.48
N GLU A 153 -13.66 8.06 7.47
CA GLU A 153 -14.74 8.43 6.55
C GLU A 153 -14.29 8.34 5.10
N GLY A 154 -15.14 7.78 4.24
CA GLY A 154 -14.85 7.61 2.82
C GLY A 154 -13.80 6.54 2.49
N LYS A 155 -13.14 5.93 3.49
CA LYS A 155 -12.14 4.88 3.29
C LYS A 155 -12.75 3.73 2.48
N PRO A 156 -12.13 3.29 1.36
CA PRO A 156 -12.60 2.15 0.59
C PRO A 156 -12.27 0.85 1.34
N CYS A 157 -13.05 0.53 2.37
CA CYS A 157 -12.90 -0.68 3.18
C CYS A 157 -14.25 -1.40 3.37
N TYR A 158 -14.16 -2.67 3.78
CA TYR A 158 -15.34 -3.52 3.99
C TYR A 158 -16.34 -2.87 4.95
N ASN A 159 -15.87 -2.39 6.11
CA ASN A 159 -16.73 -1.80 7.15
C ASN A 159 -17.55 -0.61 6.63
N ASN A 160 -17.00 0.19 5.70
CA ASN A 160 -17.72 1.31 5.10
C ASN A 160 -18.66 0.84 3.97
N MET A 161 -18.25 -0.15 3.17
CA MET A 161 -19.02 -0.61 2.02
C MET A 161 -20.21 -1.50 2.40
N ILE A 162 -20.08 -2.33 3.43
CA ILE A 162 -21.14 -3.24 3.88
C ILE A 162 -22.36 -2.50 4.44
N GLN A 163 -22.20 -1.21 4.80
CA GLN A 163 -23.29 -0.34 5.24
C GLN A 163 -24.19 0.14 4.09
N LYS A 164 -23.75 0.00 2.83
CA LYS A 164 -24.53 0.40 1.65
C LYS A 164 -25.63 -0.63 1.34
N SER A 165 -26.71 -0.15 0.74
CA SER A 165 -27.75 -1.06 0.24
C SER A 165 -27.22 -1.95 -0.88
N ARG A 166 -27.84 -3.12 -1.05
CA ARG A 166 -27.52 -4.05 -2.13
C ARG A 166 -27.63 -3.39 -3.50
N GLU A 167 -28.69 -2.61 -3.72
CA GLU A 167 -28.97 -1.88 -4.95
C GLU A 167 -27.88 -0.85 -5.24
N GLU A 168 -27.47 -0.08 -4.23
CA GLU A 168 -26.39 0.90 -4.36
C GLU A 168 -25.06 0.22 -4.71
N LEU A 169 -24.71 -0.88 -4.05
CA LEU A 169 -23.49 -1.65 -4.37
C LEU A 169 -23.50 -2.13 -5.83
N ILE A 170 -24.63 -2.63 -6.32
CA ILE A 170 -24.77 -3.06 -7.72
C ILE A 170 -24.58 -1.89 -8.68
N GLN A 171 -25.18 -0.73 -8.41
CA GLN A 171 -25.04 0.46 -9.25
C GLN A 171 -23.60 0.97 -9.28
N LEU A 172 -22.91 0.97 -8.14
CA LEU A 172 -21.50 1.35 -8.06
C LEU A 172 -20.62 0.39 -8.85
N ILE A 173 -20.87 -0.93 -8.75
CA ILE A 173 -20.15 -1.95 -9.52
C ILE A 173 -20.34 -1.74 -11.02
N LYS A 174 -21.58 -1.53 -11.49
CA LYS A 174 -21.87 -1.29 -12.91
C LYS A 174 -21.17 -0.03 -13.41
N THR A 175 -21.23 1.05 -12.63
CA THR A 175 -20.54 2.31 -12.94
C THR A 175 -19.03 2.10 -13.06
N ALA A 176 -18.42 1.37 -12.12
CA ALA A 176 -17.00 1.06 -12.14
C ALA A 176 -16.60 0.24 -13.38
N ILE A 177 -17.35 -0.80 -13.71
CA ILE A 177 -17.11 -1.66 -14.89
C ILE A 177 -17.21 -0.85 -16.18
N ASN A 178 -18.24 -0.02 -16.32
CA ASN A 178 -18.42 0.82 -17.50
C ASN A 178 -17.26 1.81 -17.67
N LYS A 179 -16.79 2.42 -16.57
CA LYS A 179 -15.61 3.30 -16.63
C LYS A 179 -14.34 2.53 -17.00
N GLN A 180 -14.16 1.32 -16.46
CA GLN A 180 -13.02 0.46 -16.80
C GLN A 180 -13.03 0.10 -18.29
N ILE A 181 -14.17 -0.33 -18.84
CA ILE A 181 -14.34 -0.59 -20.28
C ILE A 181 -14.01 0.66 -21.10
N SER A 182 -14.52 1.83 -20.69
CA SER A 182 -14.26 3.09 -21.39
C SER A 182 -12.77 3.45 -21.41
N LEU A 183 -12.04 3.19 -20.32
CA LEU A 183 -10.59 3.44 -20.26
C LEU A 183 -9.82 2.46 -21.15
N LEU A 184 -10.14 1.17 -21.07
CA LEU A 184 -9.51 0.13 -21.87
C LEU A 184 -9.76 0.31 -23.38
N SER A 185 -10.94 0.80 -23.75
CA SER A 185 -11.29 1.09 -25.15
C SER A 185 -10.45 2.24 -25.75
N ASN A 186 -9.78 3.03 -24.91
CA ASN A 186 -8.84 4.07 -25.31
C ASN A 186 -7.36 3.66 -25.08
N SER A 187 -7.11 2.40 -24.71
CA SER A 187 -5.76 1.86 -24.53
C SER A 187 -5.03 1.78 -25.88
N PRO A 188 -3.71 2.02 -25.92
CA PRO A 188 -2.90 1.75 -27.12
C PRO A 188 -2.70 0.25 -27.38
N TYR A 189 -3.11 -0.63 -26.45
CA TYR A 189 -3.00 -2.08 -26.55
C TYR A 189 -4.34 -2.74 -26.92
N ASP A 190 -4.29 -3.97 -27.42
CA ASP A 190 -5.51 -4.76 -27.68
C ASP A 190 -6.07 -5.33 -26.36
N GLU A 191 -7.13 -4.69 -25.88
CA GLU A 191 -7.84 -5.06 -24.65
C GLU A 191 -9.14 -5.84 -24.92
N SER A 192 -9.37 -6.29 -26.16
CA SER A 192 -10.69 -6.80 -26.59
C SER A 192 -11.21 -7.95 -25.74
N ALA A 193 -10.35 -8.91 -25.40
CA ALA A 193 -10.70 -10.06 -24.56
C ALA A 193 -11.08 -9.64 -23.13
N LEU A 194 -10.37 -8.67 -22.55
CA LEU A 194 -10.67 -8.15 -21.22
C LEU A 194 -11.99 -7.36 -21.22
N ILE A 195 -12.21 -6.54 -22.26
CA ILE A 195 -13.45 -5.79 -22.44
C ILE A 195 -14.66 -6.73 -22.55
N GLU A 196 -14.55 -7.81 -23.33
CA GLU A 196 -15.61 -8.81 -23.46
C GLU A 196 -15.96 -9.44 -22.11
N ARG A 197 -14.95 -9.90 -21.35
CA ARG A 197 -15.14 -10.46 -20.01
C ARG A 197 -15.77 -9.47 -19.03
N LEU A 198 -15.38 -8.19 -19.09
CA LEU A 198 -15.96 -7.16 -18.22
C LEU A 198 -17.44 -6.92 -18.52
N LYS A 199 -17.87 -7.02 -19.78
CA LYS A 199 -19.29 -6.91 -20.16
C LYS A 199 -20.11 -8.04 -19.55
N GLU A 200 -19.62 -9.28 -19.61
CA GLU A 200 -20.29 -10.44 -18.99
C GLU A 200 -20.50 -10.25 -17.48
N VAL A 201 -19.48 -9.74 -16.79
CA VAL A 201 -19.55 -9.45 -15.34
C VAL A 201 -20.51 -8.29 -15.04
N GLY A 202 -20.58 -7.28 -15.92
CA GLY A 202 -21.49 -6.13 -15.80
C GLY A 202 -22.96 -6.51 -15.96
N ASP A 203 -23.25 -7.46 -16.86
CA ASP A 203 -24.59 -7.96 -17.14
C ASP A 203 -25.09 -8.92 -16.05
N SER A 204 -24.20 -9.68 -15.41
CA SER A 204 -24.52 -10.60 -14.32
C SER A 204 -23.69 -10.33 -13.05
N PRO A 205 -24.02 -9.27 -12.26
CA PRO A 205 -23.31 -8.97 -11.03
C PRO A 205 -23.45 -10.06 -9.96
N TYR A 206 -24.42 -10.98 -10.13
CA TYR A 206 -24.71 -12.10 -9.23
C TYR A 206 -23.98 -13.39 -9.56
N SER A 207 -23.20 -13.47 -10.65
CA SER A 207 -22.55 -14.75 -10.98
C SER A 207 -21.56 -15.15 -9.88
N ALA A 208 -21.75 -16.36 -9.36
CA ALA A 208 -21.01 -16.95 -8.25
C ALA A 208 -19.56 -17.33 -8.60
N ASN A 209 -19.19 -17.25 -9.89
CA ASN A 209 -17.87 -17.69 -10.38
C ASN A 209 -16.85 -16.54 -10.57
N SER A 210 -17.22 -15.28 -10.33
CA SER A 210 -16.38 -14.16 -10.80
C SER A 210 -15.24 -13.71 -9.87
N ILE A 211 -15.07 -14.28 -8.66
CA ILE A 211 -14.01 -13.83 -7.73
C ILE A 211 -12.68 -14.55 -7.98
N GLN A 212 -12.70 -15.83 -8.34
CA GLN A 212 -11.50 -16.59 -8.68
C GLN A 212 -10.87 -16.06 -9.98
N GLU A 213 -11.73 -15.74 -10.94
CA GLU A 213 -11.38 -15.26 -12.27
C GLU A 213 -10.73 -13.87 -12.34
N LEU A 214 -10.98 -13.01 -11.34
CA LEU A 214 -10.38 -11.66 -11.29
C LEU A 214 -9.06 -11.63 -10.50
N ALA A 215 -8.79 -12.63 -9.67
CA ALA A 215 -7.53 -12.72 -8.91
C ALA A 215 -6.35 -13.20 -9.76
N GLU A 216 -6.64 -13.88 -10.88
CA GLU A 216 -5.66 -14.36 -11.87
C GLU A 216 -5.23 -13.27 -12.88
N LEU A 217 -5.70 -12.02 -12.72
CA LEU A 217 -5.41 -10.87 -13.59
C LEU A 217 -4.22 -10.01 -13.11
N LYS A 218 -3.33 -10.54 -12.28
CA LYS A 218 -2.09 -9.87 -11.84
C LYS A 218 -0.88 -10.68 -12.26
#